data_AF-A0A2D7IIL7-F1
#
_entry.id   AF-A0A2D7IIL7-F1
#
_cell.length_a   1.000
_cell.length_b   1.000
_cell.length_c   1.000
_cell.angle_alpha   90.00
_cell.angle_beta   90.00
_cell.angle_gamma   90.00
#
_symmetry.space_group_name_H-M   'P 1'
#
loop_
_entity.id
_entity.type
_entity.pdbx_description
1 polymer ?
#
loop_
_entity_poly.entity_id
_entity_poly.type
_entity_poly.pdbx_seq_one_letter_code
_entity_poly.pdbx_strand_id
1 'polypeptide(L)'
;MIVGIHTTKPRTQRYVDAFVQGTPGPYRVYNFRDLKDLPTEDITMYGILAGSGEVYKWCQKENKNFYFMDHGYFTNAHDKPHWLRITKNKHCENKLLNVPADRYENNFKKDLLPWNKNGKKILVLPPTNAIANFFGAENWLDDTLKILKSNTDREIDIREKPYNPTIAIDHVGATVKVDKPTTHSGQINWKDYFACITYNSNTMIESFVNGVPVFCNEHNSSAKPIAETDFTLVETPKYEDRELLFHSLAYCNYTMEEMKNGTAWRILNEKINYYS
;
A
#
# COMPACT_ATOMS: atom_id res chain seq x y z
N MET A 1 -1.24 -21.63 -12.63
CA MET A 1 -2.65 -21.24 -12.84
C MET A 1 -3.07 -20.37 -11.67
N ILE A 2 -3.96 -19.40 -11.90
CA ILE A 2 -4.44 -18.47 -10.86
C ILE A 2 -5.96 -18.52 -10.74
N VAL A 3 -6.44 -18.35 -9.51
CA VAL A 3 -7.86 -18.21 -9.19
C VAL A 3 -8.11 -16.93 -8.40
N GLY A 4 -9.26 -16.29 -8.60
CA GLY A 4 -9.64 -15.06 -7.91
C GLY A 4 -10.47 -15.28 -6.65
N ILE A 5 -10.42 -14.34 -5.72
CA ILE A 5 -11.37 -14.23 -4.60
C ILE A 5 -12.42 -13.17 -4.91
N HIS A 6 -13.69 -13.55 -4.77
CA HIS A 6 -14.83 -12.68 -5.04
C HIS A 6 -14.94 -11.56 -3.99
N THR A 7 -15.04 -10.32 -4.46
CA THR A 7 -14.97 -9.10 -3.62
C THR A 7 -16.33 -8.62 -3.11
N THR A 8 -17.42 -9.32 -3.43
CA THR A 8 -18.82 -9.01 -3.07
C THR A 8 -19.40 -7.71 -3.65
N LYS A 9 -18.61 -6.87 -4.34
CA LYS A 9 -19.05 -5.62 -4.98
C LYS A 9 -18.65 -5.57 -6.46
N PRO A 10 -19.58 -5.26 -7.41
CA PRO A 10 -19.26 -5.22 -8.84
C PRO A 10 -18.08 -4.30 -9.21
N ARG A 11 -17.97 -3.14 -8.55
CA ARG A 11 -16.90 -2.16 -8.82
C ARG A 11 -15.49 -2.71 -8.57
N THR A 12 -15.32 -3.53 -7.54
CA THR A 12 -14.02 -4.12 -7.19
C THR A 12 -13.85 -5.49 -7.83
N GLN A 13 -14.95 -6.21 -8.10
CA GLN A 13 -14.92 -7.52 -8.73
C GLN A 13 -14.27 -7.49 -10.11
N ARG A 14 -14.58 -6.45 -10.89
CA ARG A 14 -13.99 -6.25 -12.23
C ARG A 14 -12.46 -6.23 -12.25
N TYR A 15 -11.79 -5.94 -11.12
CA TYR A 15 -10.33 -5.93 -11.01
C TYR A 15 -9.78 -7.35 -10.89
N VAL A 16 -10.41 -8.17 -10.04
CA VAL A 16 -10.09 -9.60 -9.90
C VAL A 16 -10.36 -10.31 -11.22
N ASP A 17 -11.52 -10.04 -11.83
CA ASP A 17 -11.90 -10.62 -13.12
C ASP A 17 -10.88 -10.27 -14.21
N ALA A 18 -10.47 -8.99 -14.28
CA ALA A 18 -9.49 -8.52 -15.25
C ALA A 18 -8.14 -9.24 -15.11
N PHE A 19 -7.63 -9.40 -13.89
CA PHE A 19 -6.35 -10.06 -13.68
C PHE A 19 -6.43 -11.57 -13.95
N VAL A 20 -7.47 -12.26 -13.47
CA VAL A 20 -7.66 -13.69 -13.75
C VAL A 20 -7.78 -13.95 -15.25
N GLN A 21 -8.52 -13.11 -15.97
CA GLN A 21 -8.69 -13.21 -17.43
C GLN A 21 -7.35 -13.15 -18.19
N GLY A 22 -6.41 -12.29 -17.76
CA GLY A 22 -5.10 -12.19 -18.40
C GLY A 22 -4.07 -13.20 -17.93
N THR A 23 -4.44 -14.15 -17.07
CA THR A 23 -3.53 -15.20 -16.58
C THR A 23 -3.74 -16.53 -17.33
N PRO A 24 -2.71 -17.39 -17.44
CA PRO A 24 -2.86 -18.71 -18.05
C PRO A 24 -3.74 -19.64 -17.20
N GLY A 25 -4.68 -20.32 -17.86
CA GLY A 25 -5.55 -21.33 -17.25
C GLY A 25 -7.03 -20.98 -17.39
N PRO A 26 -7.93 -21.82 -16.83
CA PRO A 26 -9.35 -21.55 -16.84
C PRO A 26 -9.69 -20.37 -15.92
N TYR A 27 -10.64 -19.55 -16.35
CA TYR A 27 -11.19 -18.49 -15.52
C TYR A 27 -11.94 -19.10 -14.32
N ARG A 28 -11.47 -18.81 -13.11
CA ARG A 28 -12.09 -19.29 -11.85
C ARG A 28 -12.02 -18.21 -10.77
N VAL A 29 -13.15 -17.97 -10.11
CA VAL A 29 -13.28 -17.06 -8.98
C VAL A 29 -14.09 -17.76 -7.89
N TYR A 30 -13.58 -17.77 -6.66
CA TYR A 30 -14.22 -18.38 -5.50
C TYR A 30 -14.81 -17.30 -4.60
N ASN A 31 -15.98 -17.59 -4.03
CA ASN A 31 -16.47 -16.83 -2.89
C ASN A 31 -15.79 -17.36 -1.63
N PHE A 32 -15.20 -16.49 -0.82
CA PHE A 32 -14.47 -16.89 0.37
C PHE A 32 -15.35 -17.69 1.36
N ARG A 33 -16.66 -17.43 1.37
CA ARG A 33 -17.63 -18.11 2.24
C ARG A 33 -17.81 -19.59 1.90
N ASP A 34 -17.51 -19.97 0.66
CA ASP A 34 -17.66 -21.35 0.18
C ASP A 34 -16.34 -22.14 0.29
N LEU A 35 -15.23 -21.46 0.66
CA LEU A 35 -13.93 -22.08 0.83
C LEU A 35 -13.85 -22.80 2.18
N LYS A 36 -13.59 -24.11 2.12
CA LYS A 36 -13.19 -24.92 3.29
C LYS A 36 -11.67 -24.98 3.46
N ASP A 37 -10.97 -25.02 2.33
CA ASP A 37 -9.52 -25.08 2.21
C ASP A 37 -9.08 -24.10 1.11
N LEU A 38 -7.81 -23.69 1.12
CA LEU A 38 -7.25 -22.89 0.03
C LEU A 38 -7.25 -23.68 -1.29
N PRO A 39 -7.60 -23.06 -2.43
CA PRO A 39 -7.42 -23.66 -3.75
C PRO A 39 -5.99 -24.16 -3.99
N THR A 40 -5.81 -25.16 -4.86
CA THR A 40 -4.47 -25.69 -5.20
C THR A 40 -3.70 -24.74 -6.11
N GLU A 41 -4.37 -23.88 -6.87
CA GLU A 41 -3.81 -22.82 -7.72
C GLU A 41 -3.37 -21.59 -6.93
N ASP A 42 -2.49 -20.75 -7.49
CA ASP A 42 -2.11 -19.46 -6.88
C ASP A 42 -3.34 -18.54 -6.81
N ILE A 43 -3.39 -17.66 -5.81
CA ILE A 43 -4.62 -16.92 -5.49
C ILE A 43 -4.43 -15.43 -5.77
N THR A 44 -5.41 -14.76 -6.38
CA THR A 44 -5.44 -13.28 -6.47
C THR A 44 -6.61 -12.70 -5.70
N MET A 45 -6.38 -11.56 -5.06
CA MET A 45 -7.38 -10.89 -4.22
C MET A 45 -7.24 -9.38 -4.26
N TYR A 46 -8.33 -8.68 -3.96
CA TYR A 46 -8.37 -7.22 -3.92
C TYR A 46 -8.72 -6.72 -2.52
N GLY A 47 -7.86 -5.85 -1.98
CA GLY A 47 -8.02 -5.24 -0.66
C GLY A 47 -8.05 -6.27 0.48
N ILE A 48 -8.30 -5.78 1.69
CA ILE A 48 -8.29 -6.58 2.93
C ILE A 48 -9.70 -6.85 3.49
N LEU A 49 -10.74 -6.50 2.73
CA LEU A 49 -12.14 -6.56 3.19
C LEU A 49 -12.90 -7.66 2.46
N ALA A 50 -14.12 -7.92 2.91
CA ALA A 50 -15.07 -8.80 2.23
C ALA A 50 -14.52 -10.22 1.96
N GLY A 51 -13.75 -10.75 2.92
CA GLY A 51 -13.17 -12.09 2.82
C GLY A 51 -11.74 -12.13 2.31
N SER A 52 -11.30 -11.12 1.54
CA SER A 52 -9.94 -11.09 0.98
C SER A 52 -8.87 -11.05 2.07
N GLY A 53 -9.12 -10.35 3.18
CA GLY A 53 -8.16 -10.27 4.29
C GLY A 53 -7.99 -11.60 5.02
N GLU A 54 -9.08 -12.35 5.17
CA GLU A 54 -9.09 -13.68 5.76
C GLU A 54 -8.29 -14.65 4.88
N VAL A 55 -8.56 -14.67 3.57
CA VAL A 55 -7.81 -15.51 2.62
C VAL A 55 -6.34 -15.10 2.56
N TYR A 56 -6.00 -13.81 2.62
CA TYR A 56 -4.62 -13.33 2.73
C TYR A 56 -3.90 -13.97 3.92
N LYS A 57 -4.51 -13.94 5.11
CA LYS A 57 -3.92 -14.52 6.33
C LYS A 57 -3.79 -16.04 6.24
N TRP A 58 -4.76 -16.72 5.63
CA TRP A 58 -4.64 -18.16 5.35
C TRP A 58 -3.47 -18.43 4.42
N CYS A 59 -3.31 -17.65 3.34
CA CYS A 59 -2.19 -17.82 2.43
C CYS A 59 -0.84 -17.65 3.12
N GLN A 60 -0.70 -16.65 3.99
CA GLN A 60 0.53 -16.47 4.77
C GLN A 60 0.80 -17.66 5.70
N LYS A 61 -0.24 -18.14 6.42
CA LYS A 61 -0.13 -19.27 7.36
C LYS A 61 0.26 -20.57 6.65
N GLU A 62 -0.27 -20.82 5.47
CA GLU A 62 -0.05 -22.06 4.70
C GLU A 62 1.10 -21.95 3.69
N ASN A 63 1.85 -20.83 3.70
CA ASN A 63 2.90 -20.54 2.72
C ASN A 63 2.43 -20.68 1.26
N LYS A 64 1.19 -20.25 1.01
CA LYS A 64 0.53 -20.26 -0.29
C LYS A 64 0.91 -19.01 -1.09
N ASN A 65 1.24 -19.20 -2.37
CA ASN A 65 1.46 -18.06 -3.26
C ASN A 65 0.17 -17.29 -3.51
N PHE A 66 0.25 -15.97 -3.41
CA PHE A 66 -0.84 -15.07 -3.72
C PHE A 66 -0.38 -13.77 -4.38
N TYR A 67 -1.31 -13.13 -5.07
CA TYR A 67 -1.20 -11.81 -5.68
C TYR A 67 -2.19 -10.88 -5.00
N PHE A 68 -1.67 -9.87 -4.32
CA PHE A 68 -2.48 -8.90 -3.60
C PHE A 68 -2.60 -7.62 -4.41
N MET A 69 -3.84 -7.17 -4.61
CA MET A 69 -4.17 -5.97 -5.35
C MET A 69 -4.77 -4.90 -4.44
N ASP A 70 -4.39 -3.64 -4.66
CA ASP A 70 -4.99 -2.48 -3.99
C ASP A 70 -4.82 -1.23 -4.87
N HIS A 71 -5.22 -0.07 -4.36
CA HIS A 71 -5.00 1.20 -5.00
C HIS A 71 -3.52 1.43 -5.36
N GLY A 72 -3.32 1.98 -6.56
CA GLY A 72 -2.00 2.34 -7.06
C GLY A 72 -1.24 3.31 -6.15
N TYR A 73 0.09 3.36 -6.31
CA TYR A 73 0.94 4.20 -5.46
C TYR A 73 0.83 5.69 -5.81
N PHE A 74 0.72 6.02 -7.11
CA PHE A 74 0.88 7.39 -7.62
C PHE A 74 -0.42 8.14 -7.92
N THR A 75 -1.55 7.43 -8.03
CA THR A 75 -2.81 8.00 -8.55
C THR A 75 -3.95 7.79 -7.58
N ASN A 76 -4.91 8.72 -7.56
CA ASN A 76 -6.12 8.50 -6.78
C ASN A 76 -6.98 7.39 -7.38
N ALA A 77 -7.75 6.73 -6.52
CA ALA A 77 -8.62 5.61 -6.89
C ALA A 77 -9.75 5.98 -7.89
N HIS A 78 -9.88 7.25 -8.26
CA HIS A 78 -10.91 7.78 -9.15
C HIS A 78 -10.34 8.35 -10.45
N ASP A 79 -9.01 8.46 -10.56
CA ASP A 79 -8.35 9.03 -11.74
C ASP A 79 -8.39 8.05 -12.92
N LYS A 80 -8.33 8.60 -14.13
CA LYS A 80 -8.24 7.83 -15.39
C LYS A 80 -6.89 8.11 -16.08
N PRO A 81 -6.18 7.07 -16.56
CA PRO A 81 -6.48 5.65 -16.36
C PRO A 81 -6.39 5.24 -14.88
N HIS A 82 -7.20 4.25 -14.49
CA HIS A 82 -7.22 3.76 -13.11
C HIS A 82 -6.10 2.74 -12.92
N TRP A 83 -5.14 3.06 -12.06
CA TRP A 83 -4.01 2.21 -11.73
C TRP A 83 -4.23 1.46 -10.42
N LEU A 84 -3.84 0.20 -10.42
CA LEU A 84 -3.87 -0.67 -9.27
C LEU A 84 -2.47 -1.20 -9.02
N ARG A 85 -2.07 -1.27 -7.75
CA ARG A 85 -0.87 -2.01 -7.40
C ARG A 85 -1.19 -3.49 -7.37
N ILE A 86 -0.26 -4.32 -7.85
CA ILE A 86 -0.30 -5.78 -7.65
C ILE A 86 1.05 -6.22 -7.14
N THR A 87 1.06 -7.05 -6.10
CA THR A 87 2.30 -7.57 -5.51
C THR A 87 2.19 -9.06 -5.20
N LYS A 88 3.29 -9.79 -5.33
CA LYS A 88 3.34 -11.23 -5.03
C LYS A 88 3.78 -11.47 -3.58
N ASN A 89 2.98 -12.23 -2.84
CA ASN A 89 3.24 -12.68 -1.46
C ASN A 89 3.51 -11.57 -0.43
N LYS A 90 3.05 -10.35 -0.69
CA LYS A 90 3.25 -9.17 0.16
C LYS A 90 2.05 -8.23 0.07
N HIS A 91 1.92 -7.29 1.00
CA HIS A 91 0.84 -6.28 0.96
C HIS A 91 1.19 -5.09 0.04
N CYS A 92 2.46 -4.72 0.02
CA CYS A 92 3.03 -3.69 -0.83
C CYS A 92 4.47 -4.08 -1.18
N GLU A 93 5.04 -3.47 -2.21
CA GLU A 93 6.44 -3.66 -2.56
C GLU A 93 7.31 -2.88 -1.58
N ASN A 94 8.15 -3.59 -0.83
CA ASN A 94 9.00 -3.05 0.23
C ASN A 94 10.49 -3.33 -0.01
N LYS A 95 10.85 -3.70 -1.25
CA LYS A 95 12.22 -3.84 -1.75
C LYS A 95 12.38 -3.08 -3.06
N LEU A 96 13.58 -2.60 -3.35
CA LEU A 96 13.86 -1.97 -4.65
C LEU A 96 13.97 -3.04 -5.73
N LEU A 97 13.19 -2.83 -6.78
CA LEU A 97 13.25 -3.57 -8.02
C LEU A 97 14.25 -2.91 -8.96
N ASN A 98 15.15 -3.68 -9.55
CA ASN A 98 16.05 -3.22 -10.61
C ASN A 98 15.29 -3.28 -11.93
N VAL A 99 14.68 -2.15 -12.28
CA VAL A 99 13.79 -2.00 -13.44
C VAL A 99 14.14 -0.72 -14.21
N PRO A 100 13.85 -0.67 -15.52
CA PRO A 100 13.94 0.56 -16.28
C PRO A 100 13.09 1.70 -15.70
N ALA A 101 13.43 2.94 -16.06
CA ALA A 101 12.67 4.14 -15.65
C ALA A 101 11.41 4.39 -16.50
N ASP A 102 11.26 3.70 -17.63
CA ASP A 102 10.26 3.98 -18.67
C ASP A 102 8.81 4.04 -18.16
N ARG A 103 8.38 3.13 -17.28
CA ARG A 103 7.02 3.15 -16.74
C ARG A 103 6.77 4.38 -15.87
N TYR A 104 7.76 4.79 -15.07
CA TYR A 104 7.67 6.01 -14.27
C TYR A 104 7.65 7.24 -15.18
N GLU A 105 8.63 7.36 -16.08
CA GLU A 105 8.77 8.49 -16.99
C GLU A 105 7.52 8.70 -17.86
N ASN A 106 6.94 7.61 -18.39
CA ASN A 106 5.81 7.69 -19.32
C ASN A 106 4.46 7.91 -18.63
N ASN A 107 4.30 7.52 -17.36
CA ASN A 107 2.96 7.47 -16.72
C ASN A 107 2.85 8.21 -15.39
N PHE A 108 3.95 8.41 -14.66
CA PHE A 108 3.90 8.83 -13.25
C PHE A 108 4.88 9.93 -12.88
N LYS A 109 5.68 10.44 -13.83
CA LYS A 109 6.72 11.43 -13.57
C LYS A 109 6.20 12.59 -12.73
N LYS A 110 6.95 12.91 -11.66
CA LYS A 110 6.69 14.02 -10.74
C LYS A 110 7.91 14.94 -10.70
N ASP A 111 7.67 16.24 -10.57
CA ASP A 111 8.72 17.22 -10.31
C ASP A 111 9.11 17.15 -8.83
N LEU A 112 10.31 16.65 -8.54
CA LEU A 112 10.80 16.51 -7.17
C LEU A 112 11.34 17.83 -6.65
N LEU A 113 10.76 18.33 -5.56
CA LEU A 113 11.35 19.46 -4.84
C LEU A 113 12.65 19.03 -4.13
N PRO A 114 13.60 19.95 -3.89
CA PRO A 114 14.75 19.66 -3.04
C PRO A 114 14.32 19.19 -1.65
N TRP A 115 15.16 18.40 -0.99
CA TRP A 115 14.90 17.98 0.39
C TRP A 115 14.68 19.18 1.33
N ASN A 116 13.52 19.23 1.97
CA ASN A 116 13.14 20.23 2.96
C ASN A 116 13.75 19.88 4.31
N LYS A 117 14.87 20.52 4.64
CA LYS A 117 15.55 20.38 5.95
C LYS A 117 15.13 21.44 6.97
N ASN A 118 14.29 22.40 6.55
CA ASN A 118 13.93 23.59 7.34
C ASN A 118 12.53 23.51 7.95
N GLY A 119 11.80 22.41 7.72
CA GLY A 119 10.51 22.19 8.33
C GLY A 119 10.59 22.26 9.86
N LYS A 120 9.48 22.68 10.48
CA LYS A 120 9.40 22.89 11.94
C LYS A 120 8.52 21.86 12.64
N LYS A 121 7.69 21.14 11.88
CA LYS A 121 6.73 20.17 12.38
C LYS A 121 7.09 18.75 11.97
N ILE A 122 6.60 17.77 12.71
CA ILE A 122 6.57 16.36 12.34
C ILE A 122 5.14 15.98 11.97
N LEU A 123 4.92 15.53 10.74
CA LEU A 123 3.61 15.02 10.31
C LEU A 123 3.48 13.57 10.74
N VAL A 124 2.39 13.20 11.42
CA VAL A 124 2.10 11.79 11.78
C VAL A 124 0.79 11.36 11.12
N LEU A 125 0.87 10.32 10.30
CA LEU A 125 -0.23 9.72 9.55
C LEU A 125 -0.53 8.31 10.09
N PRO A 126 -1.44 8.16 11.07
CA PRO A 126 -1.80 6.84 11.59
C PRO A 126 -2.43 5.94 10.51
N PRO A 127 -2.30 4.60 10.65
CA PRO A 127 -3.05 3.68 9.82
C PRO A 127 -4.56 3.85 10.04
N THR A 128 -5.37 3.50 9.04
CA THR A 128 -6.82 3.39 9.27
C THR A 128 -7.10 2.23 10.22
N ASN A 129 -8.24 2.23 10.91
CA ASN A 129 -8.60 1.13 11.82
C ASN A 129 -8.60 -0.23 11.10
N ALA A 130 -9.03 -0.26 9.84
CA ALA A 130 -8.96 -1.44 8.96
C ALA A 130 -7.52 -1.99 8.83
N ILE A 131 -6.55 -1.12 8.57
CA ILE A 131 -5.14 -1.50 8.45
C ILE A 131 -4.56 -1.87 9.82
N ALA A 132 -4.87 -1.07 10.84
CA ALA A 132 -4.40 -1.27 12.20
C ALA A 132 -4.79 -2.67 12.70
N ASN A 133 -6.07 -3.03 12.62
CA ASN A 133 -6.52 -4.35 13.03
C ASN A 133 -5.98 -5.48 12.16
N PHE A 134 -5.89 -5.26 10.85
CA PHE A 134 -5.40 -6.30 9.94
C PHE A 134 -3.98 -6.74 10.27
N PHE A 135 -3.11 -5.78 10.62
CA PHE A 135 -1.70 -6.01 10.95
C PHE A 135 -1.35 -6.00 12.44
N GLY A 136 -2.32 -5.91 13.35
CA GLY A 136 -2.06 -5.86 14.80
C GLY A 136 -1.34 -4.58 15.25
N ALA A 137 -1.67 -3.46 14.63
CA ALA A 137 -1.07 -2.14 14.83
C ALA A 137 -2.04 -1.13 15.48
N GLU A 138 -3.00 -1.61 16.29
CA GLU A 138 -4.01 -0.79 16.96
C GLU A 138 -3.39 0.27 17.89
N ASN A 139 -2.28 -0.04 18.56
CA ASN A 139 -1.58 0.88 19.46
C ASN A 139 -0.49 1.71 18.76
N TRP A 140 -0.36 1.62 17.44
CA TRP A 140 0.78 2.19 16.70
C TRP A 140 0.93 3.70 16.91
N LEU A 141 -0.18 4.46 16.95
CA LEU A 141 -0.12 5.90 17.12
C LEU A 141 0.42 6.26 18.51
N ASP A 142 -0.12 5.68 19.57
CA ASP A 142 0.28 5.98 20.95
C ASP A 142 1.75 5.62 21.19
N ASP A 143 2.19 4.47 20.70
CA ASP A 143 3.58 4.04 20.84
C ASP A 143 4.54 4.92 20.02
N THR A 144 4.13 5.30 18.80
CA THR A 144 4.88 6.25 17.96
C THR A 144 5.02 7.61 18.65
N LEU A 145 3.94 8.15 19.23
CA LEU A 145 3.98 9.45 19.90
C LEU A 145 4.88 9.44 21.14
N LYS A 146 4.94 8.32 21.89
CA LYS A 146 5.89 8.19 23.01
C LYS A 146 7.33 8.30 22.51
N ILE A 147 7.67 7.56 21.45
CA ILE A 147 9.02 7.58 20.88
C ILE A 147 9.37 8.99 20.38
N LEU A 148 8.49 9.61 19.59
CA LEU A 148 8.73 10.93 19.01
C LEU A 148 8.93 12.00 20.11
N LYS A 149 8.05 12.04 21.12
CA LYS A 149 8.15 13.02 22.22
C LYS A 149 9.42 12.88 23.05
N SER A 150 10.07 11.72 23.03
CA SER A 150 11.35 11.51 23.71
C SER A 150 12.58 11.85 22.85
N ASN A 151 12.41 12.04 21.54
CA ASN A 151 13.52 12.21 20.59
C ASN A 151 13.45 13.51 19.77
N THR A 152 12.41 14.33 19.92
CA THR A 152 12.33 15.65 19.28
C THR A 152 11.47 16.64 20.08
N ASP A 153 11.82 17.93 19.98
CA ASP A 153 11.03 19.05 20.49
C ASP A 153 10.11 19.68 19.42
N ARG A 154 10.13 19.17 18.18
CA ARG A 154 9.30 19.70 17.09
C ARG A 154 7.81 19.47 17.35
N GLU A 155 6.99 20.40 16.87
CA GLU A 155 5.53 20.25 16.94
C GLU A 155 5.09 19.00 16.16
N ILE A 156 4.37 18.11 16.83
CA ILE A 156 3.79 16.91 16.21
C ILE A 156 2.37 17.23 15.72
N ASP A 157 2.17 17.16 14.41
CA ASP A 157 0.87 17.36 13.76
C ASP A 157 0.32 16.00 13.31
N ILE A 158 -0.74 15.53 13.98
CA ILE A 158 -1.37 14.24 13.73
C ILE A 158 -2.53 14.45 12.76
N ARG A 159 -2.56 13.70 11.65
CA ARG A 159 -3.61 13.82 10.64
C ARG A 159 -4.18 12.47 10.25
N GLU A 160 -5.48 12.33 10.45
CA GLU A 160 -6.21 11.13 10.08
C GLU A 160 -6.75 11.22 8.64
N LYS A 161 -7.06 10.06 8.04
CA LYS A 161 -7.82 10.06 6.78
C LYS A 161 -9.21 10.66 7.03
N PRO A 162 -9.77 11.44 6.09
CA PRO A 162 -11.11 12.05 6.20
C PRO A 162 -12.23 11.07 6.60
N TYR A 163 -12.06 9.80 6.22
CA TYR A 163 -12.89 8.69 6.65
C TYR A 163 -11.98 7.62 7.25
N ASN A 164 -12.19 7.31 8.53
CA ASN A 164 -11.50 6.23 9.22
C ASN A 164 -12.52 5.13 9.53
N PRO A 165 -12.68 4.13 8.65
CA PRO A 165 -13.74 3.14 8.78
C PRO A 165 -13.49 2.29 10.04
N THR A 166 -14.46 2.25 10.94
CA THR A 166 -14.48 1.22 11.98
C THR A 166 -14.75 -0.14 11.35
N ILE A 167 -14.21 -1.19 11.97
CA ILE A 167 -14.41 -2.56 11.54
C ILE A 167 -15.56 -3.15 12.34
N ALA A 168 -16.46 -3.84 11.64
CA ALA A 168 -17.39 -4.77 12.24
C ALA A 168 -17.21 -6.14 11.59
N ILE A 169 -17.59 -7.18 12.33
CA ILE A 169 -17.75 -8.53 11.78
C ILE A 169 -19.24 -8.69 11.47
N ASP A 170 -19.58 -9.03 10.23
CA ASP A 170 -20.97 -9.32 9.89
C ASP A 170 -21.47 -10.62 10.57
N HIS A 171 -22.78 -10.87 10.51
CA HIS A 171 -23.39 -12.07 11.11
C HIS A 171 -22.85 -13.41 10.57
N VAL A 172 -22.00 -13.38 9.54
CA VAL A 172 -21.38 -14.54 8.91
C VAL A 172 -19.84 -14.48 8.91
N GLY A 173 -19.25 -13.65 9.78
CA GLY A 173 -17.80 -13.67 10.04
C GLY A 173 -16.94 -12.81 9.10
N ALA A 174 -17.52 -12.03 8.18
CA ALA A 174 -16.76 -11.20 7.25
C ALA A 174 -16.40 -9.85 7.85
N THR A 175 -15.16 -9.41 7.64
CA THR A 175 -14.72 -8.04 7.95
C THR A 175 -15.43 -7.02 7.04
N VAL A 176 -16.26 -6.15 7.62
CA VAL A 176 -16.97 -5.08 6.92
C VAL A 176 -16.60 -3.69 7.45
N LYS A 177 -16.63 -2.69 6.56
CA LYS A 177 -16.38 -1.29 6.91
C LYS A 177 -17.66 -0.59 7.33
N VAL A 178 -17.55 0.18 8.41
CA VAL A 178 -18.51 1.22 8.79
C VAL A 178 -17.77 2.54 8.76
N ASP A 179 -18.06 3.37 7.75
CA ASP A 179 -17.38 4.65 7.56
C ASP A 179 -17.79 5.63 8.67
N LYS A 180 -16.80 6.21 9.34
CA LYS A 180 -16.98 7.33 10.28
C LYS A 180 -16.14 8.52 9.80
N PRO A 181 -16.72 9.72 9.66
CA PRO A 181 -15.96 10.93 9.39
C PRO A 181 -14.94 11.17 10.50
N THR A 182 -13.76 11.64 10.13
CA THR A 182 -12.78 12.15 11.10
C THR A 182 -12.78 13.67 11.11
N THR A 183 -12.37 14.27 12.22
CA THR A 183 -12.32 15.72 12.39
C THR A 183 -10.95 16.32 12.08
N HIS A 184 -9.94 15.48 11.79
CA HIS A 184 -8.53 15.86 11.66
C HIS A 184 -8.00 15.66 10.23
N SER A 185 -8.71 16.19 9.23
CA SER A 185 -8.47 15.91 7.80
C SER A 185 -8.19 17.15 6.93
N GLY A 186 -7.32 18.05 7.41
CA GLY A 186 -6.94 19.28 6.70
C GLY A 186 -5.91 19.09 5.57
N GLN A 187 -5.79 20.09 4.68
CA GLN A 187 -4.77 20.13 3.61
C GLN A 187 -3.35 20.17 4.18
N ILE A 188 -2.46 19.32 3.68
CA ILE A 188 -1.05 19.24 4.12
C ILE A 188 -0.27 20.35 3.40
N ASN A 189 0.31 21.26 4.17
CA ASN A 189 1.23 22.26 3.66
C ASN A 189 2.67 21.75 3.83
N TRP A 190 3.18 21.02 2.83
CA TRP A 190 4.41 20.23 2.92
C TRP A 190 5.65 21.01 3.38
N LYS A 191 5.75 22.31 3.07
CA LYS A 191 6.87 23.16 3.47
C LYS A 191 7.04 23.29 4.99
N ASP A 192 5.98 23.03 5.76
CA ASP A 192 6.00 23.17 7.22
C ASP A 192 6.67 21.98 7.92
N TYR A 193 6.82 20.84 7.22
CA TYR A 193 7.22 19.57 7.82
C TYR A 193 8.68 19.22 7.58
N PHE A 194 9.33 18.79 8.65
CA PHE A 194 10.70 18.28 8.67
C PHE A 194 10.75 16.80 8.28
N ALA A 195 9.76 16.02 8.72
CA ALA A 195 9.61 14.61 8.39
C ALA A 195 8.14 14.19 8.42
N CYS A 196 7.84 13.09 7.73
CA CYS A 196 6.53 12.45 7.69
C CYS A 196 6.63 11.03 8.26
N ILE A 197 5.88 10.76 9.33
CA ILE A 197 5.82 9.46 10.01
C ILE A 197 4.51 8.79 9.60
N THR A 198 4.58 7.59 9.05
CA THR A 198 3.40 6.88 8.53
C THR A 198 3.52 5.38 8.75
N TYR A 199 2.43 4.67 8.99
CA TYR A 199 2.51 3.20 9.03
C TYR A 199 2.82 2.63 7.64
N ASN A 200 1.92 2.87 6.68
CA ASN A 200 2.05 2.36 5.30
C ASN A 200 1.30 3.20 4.23
N SER A 201 1.00 4.46 4.52
CA SER A 201 0.18 5.28 3.61
C SER A 201 0.91 5.59 2.29
N ASN A 202 0.20 5.50 1.16
CA ASN A 202 0.68 5.97 -0.15
C ASN A 202 0.94 7.50 -0.17
N THR A 203 0.47 8.25 0.84
CA THR A 203 0.85 9.67 1.05
C THR A 203 2.37 9.86 1.15
N MET A 204 3.14 8.79 1.37
CA MET A 204 4.60 8.80 1.23
C MET A 204 5.09 9.31 -0.14
N ILE A 205 4.35 9.07 -1.23
CA ILE A 205 4.70 9.61 -2.56
C ILE A 205 4.69 11.14 -2.53
N GLU A 206 3.60 11.73 -2.06
CA GLU A 206 3.48 13.19 -1.96
C GLU A 206 4.50 13.79 -0.99
N SER A 207 4.80 13.09 0.12
CA SER A 207 5.89 13.49 1.03
C SER A 207 7.23 13.57 0.30
N PHE A 208 7.61 12.50 -0.40
CA PHE A 208 8.86 12.45 -1.13
C PHE A 208 8.90 13.47 -2.28
N VAL A 209 7.82 13.64 -3.04
CA VAL A 209 7.72 14.66 -4.11
C VAL A 209 7.98 16.06 -3.56
N ASN A 210 7.44 16.37 -2.38
CA ASN A 210 7.60 17.67 -1.74
C ASN A 210 8.89 17.80 -0.90
N GLY A 211 9.81 16.83 -1.02
CA GLY A 211 11.09 16.87 -0.32
C GLY A 211 11.00 16.64 1.19
N VAL A 212 9.94 16.02 1.69
CA VAL A 212 9.82 15.66 3.11
C VAL A 212 10.18 14.19 3.29
N PRO A 213 11.27 13.85 4.03
CA PRO A 213 11.67 12.46 4.25
C PRO A 213 10.62 11.70 5.07
N VAL A 214 10.61 10.37 4.89
CA VAL A 214 9.59 9.49 5.46
C VAL A 214 10.20 8.55 6.50
N PHE A 215 9.46 8.33 7.59
CA PHE A 215 9.65 7.22 8.52
C PHE A 215 8.46 6.28 8.39
N CYS A 216 8.71 4.96 8.36
CA CYS A 216 7.63 4.01 8.15
C CYS A 216 7.81 2.64 8.80
N ASN A 217 6.74 1.84 8.78
CA ASN A 217 6.80 0.46 9.26
C ASN A 217 7.77 -0.38 8.41
N GLU A 218 8.59 -1.19 9.08
CA GLU A 218 9.64 -2.02 8.46
C GLU A 218 9.12 -3.08 7.48
N HIS A 219 7.91 -3.60 7.70
CA HIS A 219 7.41 -4.75 6.94
C HIS A 219 6.31 -4.38 5.96
N ASN A 220 5.45 -3.43 6.33
CA ASN A 220 4.19 -3.18 5.63
C ASN A 220 4.17 -1.85 4.87
N SER A 221 5.32 -1.20 4.65
CA SER A 221 5.40 0.07 3.92
C SER A 221 6.22 -0.02 2.64
N SER A 222 5.73 0.60 1.58
CA SER A 222 6.46 0.74 0.32
C SER A 222 7.52 1.84 0.34
N ALA A 223 7.54 2.69 1.36
CA ALA A 223 8.61 3.68 1.53
C ALA A 223 9.89 3.05 2.11
N LYS A 224 9.78 1.88 2.75
CA LYS A 224 10.87 1.20 3.49
C LYS A 224 12.23 1.17 2.79
N PRO A 225 12.34 0.97 1.46
CA PRO A 225 13.66 0.87 0.85
C PRO A 225 14.51 2.14 0.95
N ILE A 226 13.88 3.31 1.13
CA ILE A 226 14.56 4.61 1.20
C ILE A 226 14.18 5.44 2.43
N ALA A 227 13.27 4.92 3.26
CA ALA A 227 12.78 5.55 4.47
C ALA A 227 13.50 5.03 5.72
N GLU A 228 13.42 5.78 6.81
CA GLU A 228 13.84 5.30 8.11
C GLU A 228 12.74 4.45 8.77
N THR A 229 13.13 3.41 9.49
CA THR A 229 12.23 2.51 10.24
C THR A 229 12.44 2.63 11.75
N ASP A 230 13.58 3.17 12.19
CA ASP A 230 13.81 3.53 13.59
C ASP A 230 13.34 4.97 13.86
N PHE A 231 12.24 5.09 14.60
CA PHE A 231 11.62 6.39 14.87
C PHE A 231 12.38 7.21 15.92
N THR A 232 13.36 6.64 16.62
CA THR A 232 14.25 7.38 17.52
C THR A 232 15.18 8.33 16.75
N LEU A 233 15.42 8.02 15.46
CA LEU A 233 16.28 8.81 14.56
C LEU A 233 15.53 9.96 13.86
N VAL A 234 14.40 10.42 14.42
CA VAL A 234 13.53 11.42 13.76
C VAL A 234 14.24 12.71 13.36
N GLU A 235 15.26 13.14 14.12
CA GLU A 235 16.06 14.34 13.83
C GLU A 235 17.19 14.10 12.80
N THR A 236 17.47 12.86 12.43
CA THR A 236 18.48 12.48 11.43
C THR A 236 17.87 11.56 10.36
N PRO A 237 16.89 12.06 9.58
CA PRO A 237 16.22 11.26 8.57
C PRO A 237 17.15 10.83 7.43
N LYS A 238 16.76 9.75 6.74
CA LYS A 238 17.38 9.32 5.49
C LYS A 238 16.96 10.22 4.32
N TYR A 239 17.92 10.49 3.44
CA TYR A 239 17.76 11.34 2.24
C TYR A 239 18.27 10.62 1.00
N GLU A 240 17.67 9.48 0.69
CA GLU A 240 18.10 8.57 -0.39
C GLU A 240 17.54 8.97 -1.76
N ASP A 241 17.88 8.20 -2.80
CA ASP A 241 17.36 8.40 -4.15
C ASP A 241 15.86 8.08 -4.26
N ARG A 242 15.05 9.13 -4.44
CA ARG A 242 13.59 9.04 -4.60
C ARG A 242 13.18 8.49 -5.95
N GLU A 243 13.91 8.80 -7.01
CA GLU A 243 13.57 8.32 -8.36
C GLU A 243 13.76 6.82 -8.46
N LEU A 244 14.80 6.28 -7.82
CA LEU A 244 15.02 4.84 -7.74
C LEU A 244 13.83 4.10 -7.13
N LEU A 245 13.27 4.61 -6.04
CA LEU A 245 12.02 4.07 -5.49
C LEU A 245 10.87 4.20 -6.49
N PHE A 246 10.73 5.36 -7.13
CA PHE A 246 9.59 5.62 -8.00
C PHE A 246 9.60 4.74 -9.26
N HIS A 247 10.77 4.45 -9.83
CA HIS A 247 10.93 3.47 -10.91
C HIS A 247 10.45 2.09 -10.47
N SER A 248 10.92 1.64 -9.31
CA SER A 248 10.53 0.35 -8.71
C SER A 248 9.00 0.26 -8.52
N LEU A 249 8.39 1.28 -7.91
CA LEU A 249 6.96 1.30 -7.63
C LEU A 249 6.10 1.42 -8.91
N ALA A 250 6.58 2.10 -9.95
CA ALA A 250 5.89 2.21 -11.23
C ALA A 250 5.72 0.83 -11.90
N TYR A 251 6.70 -0.06 -11.70
CA TYR A 251 6.65 -1.44 -12.16
C TYR A 251 5.73 -2.36 -11.36
N CYS A 252 5.12 -1.86 -10.27
CA CYS A 252 4.08 -2.57 -9.52
C CYS A 252 2.67 -2.06 -9.82
N ASN A 253 2.50 -1.02 -10.65
CA ASN A 253 1.20 -0.44 -10.99
C ASN A 253 0.75 -0.88 -12.38
N TYR A 254 -0.49 -1.34 -12.48
CA TYR A 254 -1.08 -1.83 -13.72
C TYR A 254 -2.47 -1.25 -13.95
N THR A 255 -2.78 -0.96 -15.20
CA THR A 255 -4.13 -0.64 -15.64
C THR A 255 -4.99 -1.90 -15.76
N MET A 256 -6.32 -1.72 -15.81
CA MET A 256 -7.23 -2.83 -16.14
C MET A 256 -6.96 -3.46 -17.51
N GLU A 257 -6.47 -2.69 -18.48
CA GLU A 257 -6.15 -3.20 -19.81
C GLU A 257 -4.93 -4.13 -19.75
N GLU A 258 -3.87 -3.71 -19.05
CA GLU A 258 -2.68 -4.53 -18.82
C GLU A 258 -2.97 -5.81 -18.02
N MET A 259 -3.94 -5.75 -17.10
CA MET A 259 -4.42 -6.94 -16.40
C MET A 259 -5.10 -7.90 -17.37
N LYS A 260 -6.05 -7.42 -18.20
CA LYS A 260 -6.84 -8.27 -19.12
C LYS A 260 -6.01 -8.89 -20.24
N ASN A 261 -5.05 -8.14 -20.78
CA ASN A 261 -4.25 -8.60 -21.91
C ASN A 261 -3.00 -9.42 -21.48
N GLY A 262 -2.83 -9.66 -20.17
CA GLY A 262 -1.74 -10.47 -19.62
C GLY A 262 -0.40 -9.75 -19.45
N THR A 263 -0.31 -8.46 -19.77
CA THR A 263 0.90 -7.66 -19.55
C THR A 263 1.29 -7.61 -18.08
N ALA A 264 0.33 -7.38 -17.17
CA ALA A 264 0.58 -7.36 -15.74
C ALA A 264 1.12 -8.71 -15.24
N TRP A 265 0.49 -9.81 -15.66
CA TRP A 265 0.91 -11.18 -15.33
C TRP A 265 2.36 -11.44 -15.74
N ARG A 266 2.70 -11.06 -16.97
CA ARG A 266 4.03 -11.22 -17.54
C ARG A 266 5.07 -10.43 -16.74
N ILE A 267 4.84 -9.14 -16.49
CA ILE A 267 5.76 -8.30 -15.71
C ILE A 267 5.96 -8.86 -14.29
N LEU A 268 4.90 -9.29 -13.61
CA LEU A 268 4.97 -9.82 -12.24
C LEU A 268 5.76 -11.13 -12.10
N ASN A 269 5.94 -11.90 -13.19
CA ASN A 269 6.58 -13.22 -13.15
C ASN A 269 7.84 -13.33 -14.02
N GLU A 270 8.07 -12.40 -14.93
CA GLU A 270 9.39 -12.22 -15.52
C GLU A 270 10.38 -11.83 -14.41
N LYS A 271 11.63 -12.26 -14.53
CA LYS A 271 12.66 -12.07 -13.50
C LYS A 271 12.93 -10.58 -13.28
N ILE A 272 12.16 -9.97 -12.38
CA ILE A 272 12.52 -8.70 -11.79
C ILE A 272 13.64 -9.00 -10.80
N ASN A 273 14.86 -8.57 -11.13
CA ASN A 273 15.98 -8.65 -10.21
C ASN A 273 15.75 -7.61 -9.11
N TYR A 274 15.95 -8.00 -7.86
CA TYR A 274 16.08 -7.03 -6.77
C TYR A 274 17.50 -6.44 -6.82
N TYR A 275 17.67 -5.19 -6.38
CA TYR A 275 19.01 -4.71 -6.08
C TYR A 275 19.63 -5.60 -5.00
N SER A 276 20.89 -6.01 -5.23
CA SER A 276 21.70 -6.81 -4.30
C SER A 276 22.04 -6.04 -3.05
#